data_AF-A0A497DQE6-F1
#
_entry.id   AF-A0A497DQE6-F1
#
_cell.length_a   1.000
_cell.length_b   1.000
_cell.length_c   1.000
_cell.angle_alpha   90.00
_cell.angle_beta   90.00
_cell.angle_gamma   90.00
#
_symmetry.space_group_name_H-M   'P 1'
#
loop_
_entity.id
_entity.type
_entity.pdbx_description
1 polymer ?
#
loop_
_entity_poly.entity_id
_entity_poly.type
_entity_poly.pdbx_seq_one_letter_code
_entity_poly.pdbx_strand_id
1 'polypeptide(L)'
;ACYTCHPDVHEDGLVYNMAGTDMGRNLANVQTLRDIGDIPPYKWNGKNQTIYKQDGMRFSTILTRTEAFSHKELDALVAFIEIGNPNPPNLRFNPNGELTAAQQRGKEVFYRDFDNYGNEIPVDNRCYTCHPPPYFTNLQMTDVGTLADSDDPMKFDVPQLNNVYESAPYLHDGKAPTLEEIWTMFNDKDEHGVANDMLKNELNDLVEYLKSIGDAENYMDEAEVYEASVSKKNKKK
;
A
#
# COMPACT_ATOMS: atom_id res chain seq x y z
N ALA A 1 -15.12 -0.16 18.48
CA ALA A 1 -13.85 -0.86 18.76
C ALA A 1 -13.03 -0.91 17.47
N CYS A 2 -11.74 -1.29 17.49
CA CYS A 2 -10.91 -1.34 16.27
C CYS A 2 -11.57 -2.16 15.15
N TYR A 3 -12.21 -3.28 15.52
CA TYR A 3 -12.95 -4.18 14.62
C TYR A 3 -14.02 -3.49 13.75
N THR A 4 -14.55 -2.34 14.16
CA THR A 4 -15.59 -1.64 13.38
C THR A 4 -15.06 -1.14 12.05
N CYS A 5 -13.87 -0.56 12.05
CA CYS A 5 -13.19 -0.12 10.83
C CYS A 5 -12.24 -1.19 10.29
N HIS A 6 -11.79 -2.08 11.18
CA HIS A 6 -10.87 -3.16 10.85
C HIS A 6 -11.46 -4.56 11.11
N PRO A 7 -12.53 -4.96 10.40
CA PRO A 7 -13.11 -6.28 10.55
C PRO A 7 -12.07 -7.34 10.18
N ASP A 8 -11.93 -8.36 11.03
CA ASP A 8 -10.94 -9.44 10.89
C ASP A 8 -9.53 -8.91 10.58
N VAL A 9 -9.16 -7.85 11.32
CA VAL A 9 -7.88 -7.12 11.27
C VAL A 9 -7.53 -6.54 9.89
N HIS A 10 -8.51 -6.43 9.01
CA HIS A 10 -8.36 -5.87 7.67
C HIS A 10 -8.99 -4.48 7.56
N GLU A 11 -9.43 -4.08 6.38
CA GLU A 11 -10.16 -2.84 6.12
C GLU A 11 -11.64 -3.12 5.86
N ASP A 12 -12.49 -2.13 6.16
CA ASP A 12 -13.95 -2.19 5.95
C ASP A 12 -14.39 -1.70 4.57
N GLY A 13 -13.45 -1.21 3.75
CA GLY A 13 -13.70 -0.62 2.43
C GLY A 13 -14.41 0.74 2.49
N LEU A 14 -14.35 1.44 3.61
CA LEU A 14 -14.98 2.75 3.80
C LEU A 14 -13.96 3.87 4.00
N VAL A 15 -14.41 5.08 3.68
CA VAL A 15 -13.60 6.29 3.71
C VAL A 15 -14.10 7.22 4.80
N TYR A 16 -13.17 7.74 5.61
CA TYR A 16 -13.49 8.54 6.79
C TYR A 16 -12.76 9.87 6.79
N ASN A 17 -13.42 10.91 7.31
CA ASN A 17 -12.76 12.11 7.84
C ASN A 17 -12.83 12.03 9.36
N MET A 18 -11.67 11.83 10.00
CA MET A 18 -11.57 11.75 11.47
C MET A 18 -11.09 13.07 12.09
N ALA A 19 -11.24 14.19 11.37
CA ALA A 19 -10.79 15.49 11.84
C ALA A 19 -11.86 16.14 12.74
N GLY A 20 -11.44 16.69 13.88
CA GLY A 20 -12.35 17.43 14.78
C GLY A 20 -12.77 18.80 14.22
N THR A 21 -12.00 19.33 13.27
CA THR A 21 -12.31 20.50 12.44
C THR A 21 -12.25 20.08 10.98
N ASP A 22 -12.81 20.86 10.06
CA ASP A 22 -12.67 20.63 8.61
C ASP A 22 -13.29 19.30 8.12
N MET A 23 -14.50 18.99 8.60
CA MET A 23 -15.27 17.83 8.16
C MET A 23 -15.45 17.81 6.64
N GLY A 24 -15.17 16.65 6.03
CA GLY A 24 -15.28 16.41 4.59
C GLY A 24 -14.03 16.72 3.77
N ARG A 25 -12.93 17.19 4.39
CA ARG A 25 -11.61 17.36 3.74
C ARG A 25 -10.68 16.19 4.05
N ASN A 26 -9.62 15.94 3.27
CA ASN A 26 -8.61 14.91 3.61
C ASN A 26 -9.24 13.54 3.94
N LEU A 27 -10.17 13.11 3.11
CA LEU A 27 -10.84 11.82 3.28
C LEU A 27 -9.79 10.71 3.17
N ALA A 28 -9.86 9.74 4.08
CA ALA A 28 -8.90 8.66 4.18
C ALA A 28 -9.61 7.30 4.19
N ASN A 29 -9.28 6.47 3.22
CA ASN A 29 -9.62 5.06 3.19
C ASN A 29 -8.93 4.33 4.35
N VAL A 30 -9.59 3.33 4.91
CA VAL A 30 -9.00 2.51 5.98
C VAL A 30 -7.89 1.63 5.39
N GLN A 31 -6.77 1.53 6.10
CA GLN A 31 -5.67 0.63 5.74
C GLN A 31 -5.72 -0.64 6.59
N THR A 32 -5.34 -1.78 6.02
CA THR A 32 -5.21 -3.06 6.74
C THR A 32 -4.36 -2.97 8.02
N LEU A 33 -4.67 -3.79 9.04
CA LEU A 33 -3.81 -4.02 10.21
C LEU A 33 -2.98 -5.30 10.10
N ARG A 34 -3.00 -5.97 8.93
CA ARG A 34 -2.23 -7.19 8.66
C ARG A 34 -0.79 -6.86 8.25
N ASP A 35 0.17 -7.56 8.85
CA ASP A 35 1.62 -7.43 8.61
C ASP A 35 2.17 -6.00 8.64
N ILE A 36 1.62 -5.15 9.49
CA ILE A 36 2.07 -3.75 9.59
C ILE A 36 3.19 -3.51 10.61
N GLY A 37 3.63 -4.57 11.32
CA GLY A 37 4.56 -4.45 12.44
C GLY A 37 5.91 -3.85 12.06
N ASP A 38 6.44 -4.21 10.89
CA ASP A 38 7.79 -3.84 10.44
C ASP A 38 7.81 -2.73 9.37
N ILE A 39 6.67 -2.08 9.10
CA ILE A 39 6.52 -1.08 8.02
C ILE A 39 6.09 0.31 8.51
N PRO A 40 6.80 0.95 9.46
CA PRO A 40 6.56 2.37 9.74
C PRO A 40 6.98 3.24 8.54
N PRO A 41 6.33 4.39 8.30
CA PRO A 41 5.35 5.05 9.17
C PRO A 41 3.90 4.59 8.97
N TYR A 42 3.01 5.04 9.86
CA TYR A 42 1.58 4.74 9.87
C TYR A 42 0.75 5.97 9.54
N LYS A 43 -0.46 5.68 9.05
CA LYS A 43 -1.42 6.60 8.42
C LYS A 43 -0.95 6.99 7.02
N TRP A 44 -1.90 7.21 6.11
CA TRP A 44 -1.64 7.74 4.76
C TRP A 44 -0.64 8.91 4.69
N ASN A 45 -0.56 9.80 5.69
CA ASN A 45 0.41 10.91 5.67
C ASN A 45 1.69 10.69 6.49
N GLY A 46 1.96 9.46 6.95
CA GLY A 46 3.20 9.06 7.62
C GLY A 46 3.51 9.78 8.94
N LYS A 47 2.54 10.50 9.54
CA LYS A 47 2.78 11.32 10.73
C LYS A 47 3.05 10.50 12.00
N ASN A 48 2.71 9.22 12.00
CA ASN A 48 2.88 8.33 13.14
C ASN A 48 3.98 7.32 12.85
N GLN A 49 4.99 7.23 13.71
CA GLN A 49 6.18 6.41 13.46
C GLN A 49 6.12 5.06 14.19
N THR A 50 5.13 4.88 15.07
CA THR A 50 4.94 3.68 15.90
C THR A 50 3.45 3.41 16.07
N ILE A 51 3.08 2.15 16.26
CA ILE A 51 1.71 1.76 16.63
C ILE A 51 1.31 2.39 17.97
N TYR A 52 2.25 2.51 18.92
CA TYR A 52 2.03 3.26 20.17
C TYR A 52 1.53 4.70 19.95
N LYS A 53 1.96 5.37 18.88
CA LYS A 53 1.50 6.72 18.55
C LYS A 53 0.20 6.71 17.75
N GLN A 54 0.04 5.74 16.85
CA GLN A 54 -1.16 5.54 16.03
C GLN A 54 -2.39 5.19 16.89
N ASP A 55 -2.25 4.21 17.78
CA ASP A 55 -3.33 3.60 18.56
C ASP A 55 -3.22 3.87 20.08
N GLY A 56 -2.36 4.81 20.46
CA GLY A 56 -2.09 5.16 21.84
C GLY A 56 -3.17 5.96 22.57
N MET A 57 -2.78 6.61 23.66
CA MET A 57 -3.70 7.37 24.54
C MET A 57 -4.50 8.46 23.82
N ARG A 58 -3.96 9.06 22.76
CA ARG A 58 -4.70 10.06 21.96
C ARG A 58 -5.79 9.42 21.10
N PHE A 59 -5.52 8.25 20.53
CA PHE A 59 -6.51 7.51 19.74
C PHE A 59 -7.72 7.12 20.60
N SER A 60 -7.45 6.52 21.78
CA SER A 60 -8.50 6.10 22.71
C SER A 60 -9.38 7.25 23.19
N THR A 61 -8.77 8.40 23.51
CA THR A 61 -9.51 9.55 24.02
C THR A 61 -10.23 10.36 22.95
N ILE A 62 -9.65 10.52 21.75
CA ILE A 62 -10.20 11.38 20.70
C ILE A 62 -11.15 10.61 19.78
N LEU A 63 -10.79 9.40 19.37
CA LEU A 63 -11.56 8.66 18.37
C LEU A 63 -12.59 7.73 19.02
N THR A 64 -12.14 6.82 19.89
CA THR A 64 -13.07 5.88 20.55
C THR A 64 -13.81 6.51 21.72
N ARG A 65 -13.37 7.70 22.17
CA ARG A 65 -13.95 8.47 23.30
C ARG A 65 -14.07 7.64 24.58
N THR A 66 -13.08 6.78 24.81
CA THR A 66 -12.94 5.98 26.03
C THR A 66 -11.90 6.58 26.96
N GLU A 67 -11.80 6.07 28.19
CA GLU A 67 -10.64 6.34 29.03
C GLU A 67 -9.35 5.88 28.31
N ALA A 68 -8.24 6.53 28.64
CA ALA A 68 -6.95 6.14 28.09
C ALA A 68 -6.58 4.73 28.56
N PHE A 69 -6.03 3.93 27.64
CA PHE A 69 -5.49 2.61 27.98
C PHE A 69 -4.41 2.73 29.06
N SER A 70 -4.40 1.80 30.01
CA SER A 70 -3.21 1.59 30.85
C SER A 70 -2.03 1.13 30.00
N HIS A 71 -0.80 1.34 30.47
CA HIS A 71 0.40 0.89 29.75
C HIS A 71 0.34 -0.60 29.40
N LYS A 72 -0.15 -1.45 30.33
CA LYS A 72 -0.29 -2.89 30.10
C LYS A 72 -1.29 -3.23 28.98
N GLU A 73 -2.40 -2.50 28.89
CA GLU A 73 -3.38 -2.68 27.82
C GLU A 73 -2.84 -2.19 26.47
N LEU A 74 -2.12 -1.07 26.48
CA LEU A 74 -1.47 -0.54 25.29
C LEU A 74 -0.38 -1.49 24.76
N ASP A 75 0.47 -2.03 25.63
CA ASP A 75 1.50 -3.01 25.25
C ASP A 75 0.86 -4.27 24.64
N ALA A 76 -0.25 -4.75 25.21
CA ALA A 76 -0.97 -5.90 24.70
C ALA A 76 -1.61 -5.62 23.33
N LEU A 77 -2.19 -4.42 23.14
CA LEU A 77 -2.77 -3.99 21.87
C LEU A 77 -1.69 -3.87 20.79
N VAL A 78 -0.57 -3.23 21.11
CA VAL A 78 0.55 -3.07 20.17
C VAL A 78 1.11 -4.43 19.78
N ALA A 79 1.37 -5.33 20.75
CA ALA A 79 1.84 -6.67 20.45
C ALA A 79 0.87 -7.48 19.57
N PHE A 80 -0.45 -7.30 19.77
CA PHE A 80 -1.46 -7.91 18.92
C PHE A 80 -1.41 -7.36 17.49
N ILE A 81 -1.24 -6.04 17.32
CA ILE A 81 -1.18 -5.42 15.99
C ILE A 81 0.11 -5.77 15.26
N GLU A 82 1.26 -5.71 15.94
CA GLU A 82 2.57 -5.89 15.31
C GLU A 82 2.86 -7.35 14.94
N ILE A 83 2.40 -8.32 15.74
CA ILE A 83 2.80 -9.73 15.60
C ILE A 83 1.58 -10.66 15.40
N GLY A 84 0.39 -10.27 15.86
CA GLY A 84 -0.79 -11.13 15.90
C GLY A 84 -1.60 -11.20 14.61
N ASN A 85 -1.22 -10.44 13.58
CA ASN A 85 -2.05 -10.21 12.39
C ASN A 85 -1.31 -10.56 11.08
N PRO A 86 -0.89 -11.83 10.86
CA PRO A 86 -0.28 -12.21 9.59
C PRO A 86 -1.25 -12.09 8.43
N ASN A 87 -0.75 -11.89 7.22
CA ASN A 87 -1.56 -11.98 6.02
C ASN A 87 -2.08 -13.42 5.82
N PRO A 88 -3.36 -13.59 5.45
CA PRO A 88 -3.83 -14.90 5.05
C PRO A 88 -3.15 -15.32 3.73
N PRO A 89 -3.04 -16.64 3.47
CA PRO A 89 -2.56 -17.12 2.19
C PRO A 89 -3.48 -16.67 1.05
N ASN A 90 -2.90 -16.24 -0.07
CA ASN A 90 -3.62 -15.80 -1.26
C ASN A 90 -4.16 -17.01 -2.06
N LEU A 91 -5.20 -17.66 -1.54
CA LEU A 91 -5.79 -18.84 -2.17
C LEU A 91 -6.58 -18.53 -3.44
N ARG A 92 -6.89 -17.26 -3.69
CA ARG A 92 -7.72 -16.84 -4.82
C ARG A 92 -6.91 -16.63 -6.10
N PHE A 93 -5.76 -15.97 -5.99
CA PHE A 93 -4.95 -15.56 -7.13
C PHE A 93 -3.58 -16.22 -7.18
N ASN A 94 -3.10 -16.81 -6.08
CA ASN A 94 -1.84 -17.56 -6.07
C ASN A 94 -1.87 -18.76 -5.08
N PRO A 95 -2.78 -19.74 -5.28
CA PRO A 95 -2.99 -20.81 -4.29
C PRO A 95 -1.79 -21.75 -4.10
N ASN A 96 -0.93 -21.87 -5.11
CA ASN A 96 0.17 -22.85 -5.13
C ASN A 96 1.56 -22.19 -5.15
N GLY A 97 1.63 -20.85 -5.09
CA GLY A 97 2.88 -20.10 -5.26
C GLY A 97 3.39 -19.98 -6.70
N GLU A 98 2.68 -20.56 -7.68
CA GLU A 98 3.05 -20.51 -9.10
C GLU A 98 2.22 -19.46 -9.86
N LEU A 99 2.92 -18.50 -10.49
CA LEU A 99 2.27 -17.48 -11.31
C LEU A 99 1.70 -18.09 -12.60
N THR A 100 0.48 -17.70 -12.94
CA THR A 100 -0.11 -17.96 -14.25
C THR A 100 0.66 -17.20 -15.36
N ALA A 101 0.45 -17.59 -16.61
CA ALA A 101 1.07 -16.89 -17.74
C ALA A 101 0.73 -15.39 -17.80
N ALA A 102 -0.47 -14.98 -17.36
CA ALA A 102 -0.85 -13.58 -17.28
C ALA A 102 -0.11 -12.84 -16.17
N GLN A 103 -0.07 -13.42 -14.97
CA GLN A 103 0.67 -12.88 -13.83
C GLN A 103 2.17 -12.78 -14.09
N GLN A 104 2.75 -13.73 -14.83
CA GLN A 104 4.17 -13.69 -15.20
C GLN A 104 4.46 -12.52 -16.14
N ARG A 105 3.61 -12.27 -17.15
CA ARG A 105 3.73 -11.08 -18.00
C ARG A 105 3.49 -9.80 -17.22
N GLY A 106 2.55 -9.80 -16.29
CA GLY A 106 2.30 -8.67 -15.39
C GLY A 106 3.49 -8.35 -14.49
N LYS A 107 4.21 -9.37 -14.01
CA LYS A 107 5.46 -9.21 -13.27
C LYS A 107 6.51 -8.49 -14.12
N GLU A 108 6.63 -8.87 -15.40
CA GLU A 108 7.54 -8.17 -16.32
C GLU A 108 7.16 -6.70 -16.51
N VAL A 109 5.87 -6.39 -16.60
CA VAL A 109 5.37 -5.00 -16.66
C VAL A 109 5.69 -4.24 -15.38
N PHE A 110 5.48 -4.84 -14.21
CA PHE A 110 5.75 -4.21 -12.90
C PHE A 110 7.24 -3.85 -12.72
N TYR A 111 8.14 -4.70 -13.22
CA TYR A 111 9.59 -4.54 -13.12
C TYR A 111 10.25 -3.88 -14.35
N ARG A 112 9.48 -3.30 -15.26
CA ARG A 112 10.04 -2.72 -16.50
C ARG A 112 10.77 -1.40 -16.24
N ASP A 113 11.87 -1.21 -16.97
CA ASP A 113 12.68 0.01 -16.94
C ASP A 113 12.40 0.96 -18.12
N PHE A 114 11.70 0.46 -19.14
CA PHE A 114 11.43 1.18 -20.39
C PHE A 114 9.94 1.11 -20.72
N ASP A 115 9.43 2.18 -21.34
CA ASP A 115 8.07 2.23 -21.88
C ASP A 115 7.99 1.43 -23.21
N ASN A 116 6.77 1.30 -23.74
CA ASN A 116 6.50 0.59 -24.98
C ASN A 116 7.12 1.25 -26.23
N TYR A 117 7.63 2.49 -26.10
CA TYR A 117 8.32 3.23 -27.14
C TYR A 117 9.85 3.13 -27.02
N GLY A 118 10.37 2.45 -25.99
CA GLY A 118 11.79 2.29 -25.71
C GLY A 118 12.44 3.45 -24.97
N ASN A 119 11.65 4.39 -24.42
CA ASN A 119 12.17 5.45 -23.56
C ASN A 119 12.36 4.92 -22.14
N GLU A 120 13.41 5.36 -21.46
CA GLU A 120 13.64 5.00 -20.07
C GLU A 120 12.58 5.64 -19.17
N ILE A 121 11.91 4.82 -18.36
CA ILE A 121 10.92 5.29 -17.38
C ILE A 121 11.69 6.01 -16.25
N PRO A 122 11.29 7.23 -15.83
CA PRO A 122 11.87 7.88 -14.66
C PRO A 122 11.87 6.95 -13.45
N VAL A 123 12.95 6.93 -12.67
CA VAL A 123 13.12 5.97 -11.55
C VAL A 123 11.92 6.02 -10.57
N ASP A 124 11.44 7.23 -10.27
CA ASP A 124 10.32 7.48 -9.35
C ASP A 124 8.95 7.06 -9.94
N ASN A 125 8.87 6.79 -11.25
CA ASN A 125 7.67 6.31 -11.95
C ASN A 125 7.76 4.82 -12.30
N ARG A 126 8.76 4.08 -11.80
CA ARG A 126 8.82 2.61 -11.91
C ARG A 126 8.15 1.99 -10.68
N CYS A 127 7.19 1.10 -10.91
CA CYS A 127 6.38 0.51 -9.82
C CYS A 127 7.26 -0.10 -8.72
N TYR A 128 8.27 -0.89 -9.13
CA TYR A 128 9.17 -1.60 -8.22
C TYR A 128 10.15 -0.70 -7.44
N THR A 129 10.26 0.60 -7.76
CA THR A 129 11.05 1.56 -6.98
C THR A 129 10.30 1.98 -5.72
N CYS A 130 8.99 2.24 -5.85
CA CYS A 130 8.13 2.60 -4.72
C CYS A 130 7.64 1.36 -3.99
N HIS A 131 7.39 0.27 -4.72
CA HIS A 131 6.86 -0.98 -4.18
C HIS A 131 7.86 -2.15 -4.32
N PRO A 132 9.04 -2.09 -3.69
CA PRO A 132 9.98 -3.20 -3.70
C PRO A 132 9.54 -4.33 -2.76
N PRO A 133 9.86 -5.60 -3.07
CA PRO A 133 9.65 -6.71 -2.14
C PRO A 133 10.47 -6.52 -0.84
N PRO A 134 10.06 -7.14 0.28
CA PRO A 134 9.04 -8.19 0.39
C PRO A 134 7.62 -7.67 0.71
N TYR A 135 7.52 -6.48 1.29
CA TYR A 135 6.25 -5.83 1.64
C TYR A 135 5.65 -4.99 0.50
N PHE A 136 6.34 -4.91 -0.65
CA PHE A 136 5.93 -4.07 -1.77
C PHE A 136 5.67 -2.62 -1.34
N THR A 137 6.54 -2.09 -0.48
CA THR A 137 6.60 -0.70 -0.05
C THR A 137 8.04 -0.33 0.28
N ASN A 138 8.43 0.90 -0.03
CA ASN A 138 9.73 1.46 0.32
C ASN A 138 9.68 2.35 1.57
N LEU A 139 8.52 2.48 2.22
CA LEU A 139 8.28 3.28 3.42
C LEU A 139 8.55 4.79 3.23
N GLN A 140 8.50 5.25 1.98
CA GLN A 140 8.73 6.66 1.63
C GLN A 140 7.43 7.40 1.38
N MET A 141 7.52 8.73 1.51
CA MET A 141 6.43 9.64 1.22
C MET A 141 6.50 10.08 -0.25
N THR A 142 5.47 9.76 -1.04
CA THR A 142 5.37 10.08 -2.47
C THR A 142 4.04 10.76 -2.80
N ASP A 143 4.05 11.64 -3.80
CA ASP A 143 2.84 12.15 -4.43
C ASP A 143 2.76 11.55 -5.83
N VAL A 144 1.62 10.93 -6.12
CA VAL A 144 1.33 10.26 -7.39
C VAL A 144 0.22 10.97 -8.17
N GLY A 145 -0.03 12.24 -7.86
CA GLY A 145 -1.00 13.07 -8.58
C GLY A 145 -2.46 12.78 -8.24
N THR A 146 -2.72 12.04 -7.15
CA THR A 146 -4.07 11.56 -6.81
C THR A 146 -4.80 12.41 -5.79
N LEU A 147 -4.24 13.52 -5.30
CA LEU A 147 -4.93 14.42 -4.36
C LEU A 147 -6.25 14.94 -4.94
N ALA A 148 -7.30 14.96 -4.11
CA ALA A 148 -8.54 15.65 -4.44
C ALA A 148 -8.43 17.16 -4.15
N ASP A 149 -9.28 17.99 -4.78
CA ASP A 149 -9.33 19.44 -4.54
C ASP A 149 -9.60 19.80 -3.06
N SER A 150 -10.26 18.89 -2.34
CA SER A 150 -10.56 19.01 -0.92
C SER A 150 -9.42 18.61 0.01
N ASP A 151 -8.35 18.03 -0.53
CA ASP A 151 -7.19 17.60 0.25
C ASP A 151 -6.21 18.74 0.44
N ASP A 152 -5.48 18.69 1.55
CA ASP A 152 -4.35 19.58 1.76
C ASP A 152 -3.15 19.07 0.97
N PRO A 153 -2.28 19.96 0.44
CA PRO A 153 -1.06 19.54 -0.24
C PRO A 153 -0.18 18.69 0.68
N MET A 154 -0.08 17.39 0.37
CA MET A 154 0.74 16.44 1.12
C MET A 154 1.20 15.28 0.25
N LYS A 155 2.19 14.56 0.75
CA LYS A 155 2.60 13.27 0.20
C LYS A 155 1.95 12.15 1.00
N PHE A 156 1.87 10.98 0.39
CA PHE A 156 1.36 9.77 1.00
C PHE A 156 2.47 8.77 1.26
N ASP A 157 2.38 8.07 2.38
CA ASP A 157 3.18 6.88 2.63
C ASP A 157 2.81 5.83 1.59
N VAL A 158 3.82 5.23 0.95
CA VAL A 158 3.60 4.22 -0.08
C VAL A 158 3.02 2.97 0.60
N PRO A 159 1.77 2.57 0.31
CA PRO A 159 1.17 1.43 0.99
C PRO A 159 1.79 0.12 0.54
N GLN A 160 1.82 -0.88 1.43
CA GLN A 160 2.13 -2.26 1.07
C GLN A 160 1.13 -2.81 0.05
N LEU A 161 1.57 -3.74 -0.81
CA LEU A 161 0.71 -4.36 -1.83
C LEU A 161 0.41 -5.84 -1.56
N ASN A 162 0.88 -6.40 -0.45
CA ASN A 162 0.57 -7.78 -0.04
C ASN A 162 -0.93 -7.95 0.12
N ASN A 163 -1.51 -8.94 -0.57
CA ASN A 163 -2.95 -9.20 -0.62
C ASN A 163 -3.81 -8.00 -1.05
N VAL A 164 -3.26 -7.07 -1.84
CA VAL A 164 -3.98 -5.85 -2.27
C VAL A 164 -5.31 -6.13 -2.98
N TYR A 165 -5.53 -7.34 -3.52
CA TYR A 165 -6.81 -7.71 -4.13
C TYR A 165 -8.01 -7.69 -3.15
N GLU A 166 -7.76 -7.72 -1.84
CA GLU A 166 -8.78 -7.63 -0.79
C GLU A 166 -9.11 -6.18 -0.42
N SER A 167 -8.27 -5.23 -0.81
CA SER A 167 -8.27 -3.83 -0.34
C SER A 167 -9.02 -2.86 -1.26
N ALA A 168 -10.10 -3.30 -1.88
CA ALA A 168 -10.96 -2.37 -2.62
C ALA A 168 -11.83 -1.57 -1.64
N PRO A 169 -12.04 -0.26 -1.85
CA PRO A 169 -11.52 0.55 -2.96
C PRO A 169 -10.08 1.04 -2.75
N TYR A 170 -9.43 1.47 -3.82
CA TYR A 170 -8.02 1.89 -3.85
C TYR A 170 -7.85 3.41 -3.82
N LEU A 171 -6.58 3.82 -3.62
CA LEU A 171 -6.12 5.19 -3.36
C LEU A 171 -6.48 5.69 -1.96
N HIS A 172 -5.83 6.79 -1.54
CA HIS A 172 -5.94 7.31 -0.19
C HIS A 172 -7.35 7.75 0.17
N ASP A 173 -8.15 8.18 -0.81
CA ASP A 173 -9.53 8.64 -0.66
C ASP A 173 -10.55 7.58 -1.09
N GLY A 174 -10.12 6.38 -1.45
CA GLY A 174 -10.98 5.28 -1.88
C GLY A 174 -11.77 5.54 -3.16
N LYS A 175 -11.33 6.47 -4.02
CA LYS A 175 -12.08 6.83 -5.25
C LYS A 175 -11.97 5.82 -6.38
N ALA A 176 -11.04 4.86 -6.30
CA ALA A 176 -10.84 3.83 -7.32
C ALA A 176 -11.43 2.47 -6.88
N PRO A 177 -12.68 2.15 -7.24
CA PRO A 177 -13.29 0.84 -7.00
C PRO A 177 -12.49 -0.39 -7.47
N THR A 178 -11.71 -0.26 -8.55
CA THR A 178 -10.90 -1.37 -9.08
C THR A 178 -9.44 -0.96 -9.31
N LEU A 179 -8.54 -1.93 -9.40
CA LEU A 179 -7.12 -1.67 -9.68
C LEU A 179 -6.95 -1.01 -11.06
N GLU A 180 -7.76 -1.42 -12.05
CA GLU A 180 -7.75 -0.84 -13.39
C GLU A 180 -8.10 0.66 -13.37
N GLU A 181 -9.01 1.09 -12.49
CA GLU A 181 -9.44 2.48 -12.39
C GLU A 181 -8.34 3.43 -11.88
N ILE A 182 -7.36 2.92 -11.12
CA ILE A 182 -6.17 3.69 -10.74
C ILE A 182 -5.53 4.33 -11.98
N TRP A 183 -5.30 3.52 -13.02
CA TRP A 183 -4.63 4.00 -14.23
C TRP A 183 -5.57 4.53 -15.30
N THR A 184 -6.77 3.95 -15.45
CA THR A 184 -7.69 4.35 -16.51
C THR A 184 -8.48 5.63 -16.20
N MET A 185 -8.63 5.99 -14.92
CA MET A 185 -9.41 7.15 -14.49
C MET A 185 -8.61 8.17 -13.69
N PHE A 186 -7.58 7.73 -12.95
CA PHE A 186 -6.89 8.56 -11.95
C PHE A 186 -5.37 8.69 -12.18
N ASN A 187 -4.89 8.47 -13.40
CA ASN A 187 -3.47 8.61 -13.79
C ASN A 187 -3.29 9.36 -15.12
N ASP A 188 -3.99 10.49 -15.30
CA ASP A 188 -4.00 11.28 -16.53
C ASP A 188 -2.63 11.83 -16.96
N LYS A 189 -1.69 11.95 -16.01
CA LYS A 189 -0.35 12.52 -16.22
C LYS A 189 0.80 11.51 -16.04
N ASP A 190 0.50 10.22 -15.91
CA ASP A 190 1.49 9.17 -15.63
C ASP A 190 2.30 9.40 -14.33
N GLU A 191 1.70 10.05 -13.34
CA GLU A 191 2.33 10.32 -12.03
C GLU A 191 2.29 9.10 -11.10
N HIS A 192 1.35 8.17 -11.31
CA HIS A 192 1.27 6.87 -10.65
C HIS A 192 1.81 5.75 -11.55
N GLY A 193 3.02 5.94 -12.05
CA GLY A 193 3.68 5.08 -13.01
C GLY A 193 3.30 5.41 -14.46
N VAL A 194 4.22 5.10 -15.38
CA VAL A 194 3.97 5.23 -16.82
C VAL A 194 3.08 4.06 -17.22
N ALA A 195 1.78 4.31 -17.39
CA ALA A 195 0.78 3.30 -17.70
C ALA A 195 -0.06 3.65 -18.94
N ASN A 196 -0.07 4.91 -19.37
CA ASN A 196 -0.83 5.34 -20.55
C ASN A 196 -0.26 4.81 -21.88
N ASP A 197 0.97 4.30 -21.89
CA ASP A 197 1.57 3.62 -23.05
C ASP A 197 1.13 2.14 -23.16
N MET A 198 0.60 1.56 -22.08
CA MET A 198 0.26 0.15 -22.00
C MET A 198 -0.97 -0.16 -22.87
N LEU A 199 -0.91 -1.30 -23.55
CA LEU A 199 -2.09 -1.90 -24.15
C LEU A 199 -3.01 -2.47 -23.07
N LYS A 200 -4.30 -2.59 -23.37
CA LYS A 200 -5.30 -3.15 -22.43
C LYS A 200 -4.89 -4.51 -21.85
N ASN A 201 -4.28 -5.38 -22.64
CA ASN A 201 -3.81 -6.68 -22.18
C ASN A 201 -2.63 -6.57 -21.21
N GLU A 202 -1.72 -5.61 -21.40
CA GLU A 202 -0.58 -5.39 -20.50
C GLU A 202 -1.05 -4.83 -19.16
N LEU A 203 -1.99 -3.88 -19.17
CA LEU A 203 -2.63 -3.38 -17.96
C LEU A 203 -3.35 -4.49 -17.21
N ASN A 204 -4.12 -5.33 -17.92
CA ASN A 204 -4.78 -6.48 -17.30
C ASN A 204 -3.78 -7.48 -16.72
N ASP A 205 -2.69 -7.77 -17.44
CA ASP A 205 -1.63 -8.67 -16.95
C ASP A 205 -0.98 -8.10 -15.69
N LEU A 206 -0.66 -6.79 -15.65
CA LEU A 206 -0.17 -6.08 -14.46
C LEU A 206 -1.15 -6.22 -13.28
N VAL A 207 -2.44 -5.99 -13.52
CA VAL A 207 -3.46 -6.14 -12.49
C VAL A 207 -3.55 -7.58 -11.97
N GLU A 208 -3.45 -8.58 -12.84
CA GLU A 208 -3.41 -9.98 -12.41
C GLU A 208 -2.17 -10.28 -11.57
N TYR A 209 -1.01 -9.71 -11.91
CA TYR A 209 0.18 -9.83 -11.07
C TYR A 209 -0.01 -9.19 -9.70
N LEU A 210 -0.55 -7.96 -9.62
CA LEU A 210 -0.82 -7.30 -8.34
C LEU A 210 -1.76 -8.13 -7.46
N LYS A 211 -2.82 -8.69 -8.05
CA LYS A 211 -3.73 -9.58 -7.32
C LYS A 211 -3.06 -10.84 -6.80
N SER A 212 -1.98 -11.29 -7.44
CA SER A 212 -1.22 -12.48 -7.05
C SER A 212 -0.24 -12.26 -5.90
N ILE A 213 0.05 -11.00 -5.57
CA ILE A 213 0.99 -10.65 -4.49
C ILE A 213 0.40 -11.14 -3.16
N GLY A 214 1.06 -12.13 -2.56
CA GLY A 214 0.67 -12.74 -1.29
C GLY A 214 1.45 -12.18 -0.11
N ASP A 215 1.57 -12.98 0.94
CA ASP A 215 2.35 -12.67 2.15
C ASP A 215 3.84 -12.36 1.84
N ALA A 216 4.43 -11.45 2.61
CA ALA A 216 5.79 -10.96 2.46
C ALA A 216 6.85 -12.07 2.57
N GLU A 217 6.62 -13.11 3.38
CA GLU A 217 7.53 -14.24 3.54
C GLU A 217 7.87 -14.92 2.21
N ASN A 218 6.94 -14.89 1.25
CA ASN A 218 7.14 -15.49 -0.08
C ASN A 218 8.14 -14.73 -0.97
N TYR A 219 8.53 -13.51 -0.58
CA TYR A 219 9.34 -12.61 -1.40
C TYR A 219 10.66 -12.20 -0.74
N MET A 220 11.04 -12.83 0.38
CA MET A 220 12.28 -12.50 1.11
C MET A 220 13.53 -12.70 0.25
N ASP A 221 13.61 -13.80 -0.51
CA ASP A 221 14.72 -14.05 -1.44
C ASP A 221 14.78 -13.00 -2.56
N GLU A 222 13.61 -12.54 -3.05
CA GLU A 222 13.52 -11.51 -4.08
C GLU A 222 13.98 -10.15 -3.55
N ALA A 223 13.70 -9.86 -2.27
CA ALA A 223 14.17 -8.66 -1.58
C ALA A 223 15.69 -8.61 -1.49
N GLU A 224 16.36 -9.72 -1.12
CA GLU A 224 17.83 -9.77 -1.07
C GLU A 224 18.47 -9.47 -2.44
N VAL A 225 17.88 -10.00 -3.51
CA VAL A 225 18.34 -9.76 -4.90
C VAL A 225 18.12 -8.29 -5.27
N TYR A 226 16.96 -7.73 -4.91
CA TYR A 226 16.63 -6.34 -5.15
C TYR A 226 17.62 -5.40 -4.45
N GLU A 227 17.85 -5.57 -3.15
CA GLU A 227 18.78 -4.76 -2.35
C GLU A 227 20.22 -4.82 -2.89
N ALA A 228 20.67 -6.01 -3.30
CA ALA A 228 21.97 -6.18 -3.93
C ALA A 228 22.07 -5.41 -5.26
N SER A 229 20.98 -5.35 -6.03
CA SER A 229 20.91 -4.61 -7.29
C SER A 229 20.98 -3.08 -7.07
N VAL A 230 20.24 -2.57 -6.09
CA VAL A 230 20.23 -1.14 -5.72
C VAL A 230 21.58 -0.71 -5.18
N SER A 231 22.18 -1.52 -4.29
CA SER A 231 23.52 -1.26 -3.73
C SER A 231 24.61 -1.19 -4.82
N LYS A 232 24.53 -2.05 -5.84
CA LYS A 232 25.45 -2.01 -7.00
C LYS A 232 25.24 -0.76 -7.86
N LYS A 233 23.99 -0.32 -8.07
CA LYS A 233 23.69 0.93 -8.80
C LYS A 233 24.23 2.15 -8.05
N ASN A 234 24.06 2.20 -6.72
CA ASN A 234 24.55 3.31 -5.89
C ASN A 234 26.09 3.42 -5.85
N LYS A 235 26.82 2.30 -5.90
CA LYS A 235 28.30 2.31 -5.96
C LYS A 235 28.88 2.76 -7.30
N LYS A 236 28.07 2.84 -8.35
CA LYS A 236 28.49 3.27 -9.70
C LYS A 236 28.18 4.75 -9.99
N LYS A 237 27.44 5.42 -9.11
CA LYS A 237 27.24 6.88 -9.12
C LYS A 237 28.30 7.55 -8.26
#